data_AF-A0A2V2UY13-F1
#
_entry.id   AF-A0A2V2UY13-F1
#
_cell.length_a   1.000
_cell.length_b   1.000
_cell.length_c   1.000
_cell.angle_alpha   90.00
_cell.angle_beta   90.00
_cell.angle_gamma   90.00
#
_symmetry.space_group_name_H-M   'P 1'
#
loop_
_entity.id
_entity.type
_entity.pdbx_description
1 polymer ?
#
loop_
_entity_poly.entity_id
_entity_poly.type
_entity_poly.pdbx_seq_one_letter_code
_entity_poly.pdbx_strand_id
1 'polypeptide(L)'
;MIVLTTPYENNFEDWRKHKKAVPLIINCPDRIDVKAMCFWKEHIQPTGEQAEEQLEEQAREQAEYWETVEKRMDEVGPIPRCIFNELEYRIQLTAIGTAVKDINASNATDYMSVGSDKIWIDEYVSHTIVKFVRVRAVSGIEVGCNAPVSRSAMATITYHLTHMTPPVDVFNLLLRNFGCFLWVVFEYAGTAAFMNPHAVDIIQRKLTKLQPEGRLTSRSSVLSDNPRGHPTRSKTLKKLSDNPARMNLECGVLYLPAVGNFPLVDALFFMQSPRRTLVGLQTTTANARHTQTSTVKLFKERVASYFNGWEEFARDLSWEIIYVQHADSTPIMTGRNVMIRRI
;
A
#
# COMPACT_ATOMS: atom_id res chain seq x y z
N MET A 1 15.19 18.78 28.41
CA MET A 1 15.98 19.73 27.61
C MET A 1 16.08 19.18 26.20
N ILE A 2 15.48 19.84 25.21
CA ILE A 2 15.64 19.47 23.79
C ILE A 2 16.89 20.20 23.32
N VAL A 3 17.96 19.44 23.02
CA VAL A 3 19.21 19.98 22.48
C VAL A 3 19.14 19.82 20.97
N LEU A 4 19.04 20.93 20.25
CA LEU A 4 19.18 20.95 18.80
C LEU A 4 20.63 21.29 18.48
N THR A 5 21.42 20.30 18.07
CA THR A 5 22.78 20.53 17.57
C THR A 5 22.72 21.04 16.14
N THR A 6 23.73 21.81 15.74
CA THR A 6 23.90 22.21 14.35
C THR A 6 24.02 20.96 13.46
N PRO A 7 23.49 21.00 12.21
CA PRO A 7 23.44 19.85 11.31
C PRO A 7 24.81 19.55 10.69
N TYR A 8 25.80 19.32 11.54
CA TYR A 8 27.14 18.91 11.16
C TYR A 8 27.23 17.39 11.23
N GLU A 9 27.75 16.76 10.18
CA GLU A 9 27.76 15.30 10.04
C GLU A 9 28.43 14.60 11.23
N ASN A 10 29.55 15.13 11.72
CA ASN A 10 30.26 14.57 12.86
C ASN A 10 29.42 14.61 14.15
N ASN A 11 28.58 15.64 14.34
CA ASN A 11 27.69 15.71 15.51
C ASN A 11 26.66 14.57 15.48
N PHE A 12 26.18 14.21 14.29
CA PHE A 12 25.26 13.08 14.12
C PHE A 12 25.96 11.74 14.34
N GLU A 13 27.14 11.54 13.74
CA GLU A 13 27.89 10.29 13.89
C GLU A 13 28.33 10.04 15.34
N ASP A 14 28.73 11.10 16.05
CA ASP A 14 29.06 10.99 17.47
C ASP A 14 27.81 10.74 18.33
N TRP A 15 26.66 11.32 17.98
CA TRP A 15 25.38 11.00 18.62
C TRP A 15 24.98 9.54 18.38
N ARG A 16 25.17 9.02 17.16
CA ARG A 16 24.89 7.62 16.76
C ARG A 16 25.77 6.62 17.51
N LYS A 17 27.03 6.97 17.80
CA LYS A 17 27.96 6.14 18.59
C LYS A 17 27.56 6.02 20.06
N HIS A 18 26.81 6.97 20.61
CA HIS A 18 26.29 6.87 21.96
C HIS A 18 25.13 5.85 22.00
N LYS A 19 25.49 4.58 22.25
CA LYS A 19 24.65 3.35 22.26
C LYS A 19 23.35 3.36 23.08
N LYS A 20 22.96 4.49 23.69
CA LYS A 20 21.71 4.64 24.45
C LYS A 20 20.65 5.46 23.73
N ALA A 21 21.02 6.16 22.65
CA ALA A 21 20.08 6.97 21.90
C ALA A 21 19.41 6.13 20.80
N VAL A 22 18.09 6.07 20.82
CA VAL A 22 17.32 5.34 19.82
C VAL A 22 16.80 6.34 18.78
N PRO A 23 17.06 6.14 17.47
CA PRO A 23 16.65 7.09 16.44
C PRO A 23 15.13 7.11 16.30
N LEU A 24 14.51 8.28 16.52
CA LEU A 24 13.09 8.50 16.26
C LEU A 24 12.92 9.20 14.90
N ILE A 25 12.22 8.56 13.97
CA ILE A 25 11.89 9.16 12.68
C ILE A 25 10.59 9.95 12.83
N ILE A 26 10.64 11.25 12.58
CA ILE A 26 9.50 12.18 12.68
C ILE A 26 9.48 13.13 11.48
N ASN A 27 8.28 13.57 11.07
CA ASN A 27 8.09 14.62 10.07
C ASN A 27 8.80 14.35 8.73
N CYS A 28 8.68 13.13 8.21
CA CYS A 28 9.18 12.84 6.87
C CYS A 28 8.47 13.71 5.81
N PRO A 29 9.19 14.17 4.77
CA PRO A 29 8.58 14.89 3.65
C PRO A 29 7.49 14.07 2.95
N ASP A 30 6.49 14.76 2.40
CA ASP A 30 5.50 14.12 1.55
C ASP A 30 6.11 13.68 0.22
N ARG A 31 5.43 12.76 -0.48
CA ARG A 31 5.84 12.33 -1.83
C ARG A 31 5.99 13.51 -2.78
N ILE A 32 5.10 14.50 -2.71
CA ILE A 32 5.18 15.69 -3.55
C ILE A 32 6.40 16.54 -3.20
N ASP A 33 6.73 16.66 -1.91
CA ASP A 33 7.92 17.39 -1.45
C ASP A 33 9.20 16.71 -1.97
N VAL A 34 9.29 15.38 -1.85
CA VAL A 34 10.44 14.62 -2.37
C VAL A 34 10.53 14.73 -3.89
N LYS A 35 9.39 14.70 -4.61
CA LYS A 35 9.38 14.90 -6.06
C LYS A 35 9.91 16.27 -6.45
N ALA A 36 9.52 17.31 -5.70
CA ALA A 36 10.06 18.65 -5.89
C ALA A 36 11.58 18.68 -5.59
N MET A 37 12.05 18.01 -4.54
CA MET A 37 13.49 17.89 -4.25
C MET A 37 14.25 17.22 -5.40
N CYS A 38 13.72 16.13 -5.99
CA CYS A 38 14.30 15.48 -7.16
C CYS A 38 14.39 16.44 -8.35
N PHE A 39 13.31 17.19 -8.61
CA PHE A 39 13.29 18.18 -9.68
C PHE A 39 14.35 19.26 -9.47
N TRP A 40 14.45 19.83 -8.27
CA TRP A 40 15.38 20.93 -7.98
C TRP A 40 16.85 20.52 -7.91
N LYS A 41 17.15 19.28 -7.50
CA LYS A 41 18.53 18.79 -7.38
C LYS A 41 19.25 18.71 -8.73
N GLU A 42 18.51 18.38 -9.79
CA GLU A 42 19.02 18.17 -11.15
C GLU A 42 18.49 19.24 -12.13
N HIS A 43 18.08 20.41 -11.62
CA HIS A 43 17.54 21.48 -12.45
C HIS A 43 18.65 22.34 -13.05
N ILE A 44 18.99 22.08 -14.31
CA ILE A 44 19.80 22.95 -15.17
C ILE A 44 18.86 23.84 -16.00
N GLN A 45 19.23 25.10 -16.23
CA GLN A 45 18.57 25.95 -17.23
C GLN A 45 19.36 25.87 -18.56
N PRO A 46 18.91 25.09 -19.54
CA PRO A 46 19.60 25.00 -20.82
C PRO A 46 19.53 26.33 -21.57
N THR A 47 20.63 26.69 -22.25
CA THR A 47 20.77 27.95 -22.99
C THR A 47 21.39 27.66 -24.36
N GLY A 48 20.87 28.30 -25.42
CA GLY A 48 21.41 28.20 -26.78
C GLY A 48 20.62 27.27 -27.70
N GLU A 49 21.19 26.96 -28.87
CA GLU A 49 20.52 26.26 -29.97
C GLU A 49 20.16 24.79 -29.66
N GLN A 50 20.83 24.17 -28.67
CA GLN A 50 20.57 22.79 -28.24
C GLN A 50 19.61 22.68 -27.04
N ALA A 51 18.94 23.77 -26.67
CA ALA A 51 18.14 23.80 -25.45
C ALA A 51 17.00 22.77 -25.45
N GLU A 52 16.40 22.48 -26.61
CA GLU A 52 15.28 21.54 -26.74
C GLU A 52 15.72 20.08 -26.55
N GLU A 53 16.82 19.64 -27.18
CA GLU A 53 17.39 18.31 -26.98
C GLU A 53 17.86 18.10 -25.52
N GLN A 54 18.51 19.12 -24.93
CA GLN A 54 18.95 19.08 -23.54
C GLN A 54 17.76 19.00 -22.57
N LEU A 55 16.66 19.71 -22.86
CA LEU A 55 15.41 19.63 -22.09
C LEU A 55 14.80 18.22 -22.14
N GLU A 56 14.78 17.58 -23.31
CA GLU A 56 14.23 16.23 -23.46
C GLU A 56 15.07 15.15 -22.78
N GLU A 57 16.40 15.25 -22.86
CA GLU A 57 17.32 14.35 -22.16
C GLU A 57 17.20 14.53 -20.64
N GLN A 58 17.23 15.77 -20.16
CA GLN A 58 17.04 16.09 -18.75
C GLN A 58 15.69 15.61 -18.22
N ALA A 59 14.61 15.75 -18.99
CA ALA A 59 13.29 15.25 -18.60
C ALA A 59 13.27 13.72 -18.46
N ARG A 60 13.98 13.00 -19.33
CA ARG A 60 14.12 11.53 -19.24
C ARG A 60 14.94 11.12 -18.02
N GLU A 61 16.10 11.72 -17.79
CA GLU A 61 16.94 11.45 -16.63
C GLU A 61 16.22 11.77 -15.31
N GLN A 62 15.48 12.87 -15.26
CA GLN A 62 14.67 13.23 -14.09
C GLN A 62 13.55 12.23 -13.83
N ALA A 63 12.92 11.68 -14.88
CA ALA A 63 11.88 10.66 -14.74
C ALA A 63 12.45 9.35 -14.18
N GLU A 64 13.61 8.89 -14.69
CA GLU A 64 14.29 7.69 -14.19
C GLU A 64 14.81 7.86 -12.76
N TYR A 65 15.36 9.04 -12.44
CA TYR A 65 15.80 9.39 -11.09
C TYR A 65 14.62 9.40 -10.12
N TRP A 66 13.50 10.02 -10.49
CA TRP A 66 12.28 10.02 -9.70
C TRP A 66 11.73 8.62 -9.50
N GLU A 67 11.69 7.77 -10.53
CA GLU A 67 11.24 6.37 -10.41
C GLU A 67 12.08 5.60 -9.39
N THR A 68 13.41 5.82 -9.41
CA THR A 68 14.33 5.21 -8.43
C THR A 68 14.06 5.70 -7.01
N VAL A 69 13.88 7.01 -6.81
CA VAL A 69 13.60 7.59 -5.48
C VAL A 69 12.22 7.17 -4.97
N GLU A 70 11.20 7.17 -5.83
CA GLU A 70 9.85 6.71 -5.51
C GLU A 70 9.86 5.24 -5.06
N LYS A 71 10.59 4.37 -5.77
CA LYS A 71 10.78 2.97 -5.38
C LYS A 71 11.41 2.85 -4.00
N ARG A 72 12.47 3.61 -3.73
CA ARG A 72 13.13 3.61 -2.41
C ARG A 72 12.19 4.12 -1.32
N MET A 73 11.40 5.15 -1.58
CA MET A 73 10.38 5.66 -0.63
C MET A 73 9.35 4.59 -0.25
N ASP A 74 8.88 3.81 -1.22
CA ASP A 74 7.94 2.71 -0.97
C ASP A 74 8.57 1.62 -0.07
N GLU A 75 9.88 1.42 -0.19
CA GLU A 75 10.62 0.34 0.48
C GLU A 75 11.13 0.74 1.87
N VAL A 76 11.75 1.91 2.02
CA VAL A 76 12.39 2.36 3.27
C VAL A 76 11.77 3.61 3.90
N GLY A 77 10.75 4.18 3.25
CA GLY A 77 10.06 5.38 3.70
C GLY A 77 10.68 6.65 3.14
N PRO A 78 9.99 7.81 3.22
CA PRO A 78 10.49 9.10 2.75
C PRO A 78 11.56 9.68 3.68
N ILE A 79 12.64 8.94 3.91
CA ILE A 79 13.79 9.37 4.72
C ILE A 79 14.83 9.88 3.73
N PRO A 80 15.07 11.20 3.60
CA PRO A 80 15.94 11.77 2.57
C PRO A 80 17.32 11.10 2.50
N ARG A 81 17.92 10.83 3.67
CA ARG A 81 19.22 10.17 3.76
C ARG A 81 19.21 8.78 3.13
N CYS A 82 18.15 8.01 3.32
CA CYS A 82 18.04 6.68 2.75
C CYS A 82 17.66 6.73 1.27
N ILE A 83 16.69 7.56 0.87
CA ILE A 83 16.18 7.52 -0.52
C ILE A 83 17.15 8.13 -1.54
N PHE A 84 17.96 9.13 -1.14
CA PHE A 84 18.92 9.78 -2.02
C PHE A 84 20.32 9.15 -2.04
N ASN A 85 20.62 8.22 -1.12
CA ASN A 85 21.92 7.55 -1.05
C ASN A 85 21.73 6.02 -1.13
N GLU A 86 22.37 5.39 -2.11
CA GLU A 86 22.19 3.96 -2.39
C GLU A 86 22.71 3.05 -1.25
N LEU A 87 23.81 3.42 -0.60
CA LEU A 87 24.37 2.67 0.50
C LEU A 87 23.45 2.72 1.72
N GLU A 88 23.00 3.91 2.11
CA GLU A 88 22.06 4.12 3.22
C GLU A 88 20.72 3.45 2.95
N TYR A 89 20.21 3.49 1.71
CA TYR A 89 19.04 2.73 1.28
C TYR A 89 19.20 1.23 1.57
N ARG A 90 20.32 0.60 1.15
CA ARG A 90 20.54 -0.84 1.36
C ARG A 90 20.67 -1.20 2.84
N ILE A 91 21.36 -0.37 3.62
CA ILE A 91 21.49 -0.55 5.07
C ILE A 91 20.11 -0.53 5.72
N GLN A 92 19.29 0.48 5.41
CA GLN A 92 17.94 0.61 5.97
C GLN A 92 17.04 -0.54 5.55
N LEU A 93 17.07 -0.94 4.27
CA LEU A 93 16.27 -2.07 3.77
C LEU A 93 16.63 -3.38 4.50
N THR A 94 17.92 -3.62 4.70
CA THR A 94 18.40 -4.81 5.44
C THR A 94 17.96 -4.76 6.90
N ALA A 95 18.08 -3.59 7.54
CA ALA A 95 17.67 -3.40 8.92
C ALA A 95 16.16 -3.63 9.11
N ILE A 96 15.31 -3.16 8.17
CA ILE A 96 13.87 -3.44 8.17
C ILE A 96 13.63 -4.95 8.09
N GLY A 97 14.30 -5.64 7.16
CA GLY A 97 14.16 -7.09 7.00
C GLY A 97 14.56 -7.89 8.25
N THR A 98 15.63 -7.48 8.94
CA THR A 98 16.05 -8.08 10.22
C THR A 98 15.03 -7.81 11.31
N ALA A 99 14.62 -6.56 11.48
CA ALA A 99 13.65 -6.18 12.52
C ALA A 99 12.31 -6.91 12.36
N VAL A 100 11.83 -7.14 11.14
CA VAL A 100 10.61 -7.93 10.93
C VAL A 100 10.81 -9.40 11.32
N LYS A 101 11.97 -10.00 11.02
CA LYS A 101 12.26 -11.39 11.39
C LYS A 101 12.33 -11.61 12.91
N ASP A 102 12.75 -10.60 13.66
CA ASP A 102 12.86 -10.65 15.11
C ASP A 102 11.49 -10.58 15.82
N ILE A 103 10.42 -10.24 15.09
CA ILE A 103 9.05 -10.33 15.60
C ILE A 103 8.69 -11.80 15.81
N ASN A 104 8.19 -12.12 17.00
CA ASN A 104 7.79 -13.45 17.43
C ASN A 104 6.48 -13.37 18.23
N ALA A 105 5.92 -14.53 18.60
CA ALA A 105 4.62 -14.60 19.29
C ALA A 105 4.54 -13.80 20.61
N SER A 106 5.67 -13.59 21.30
CA SER A 106 5.70 -12.89 22.60
C SER A 106 5.69 -11.36 22.47
N ASN A 107 6.20 -10.81 21.37
CA ASN A 107 6.26 -9.35 21.13
C ASN A 107 5.37 -8.90 19.96
N ALA A 108 4.69 -9.83 19.28
CA ALA A 108 3.85 -9.53 18.13
C ALA A 108 2.81 -8.45 18.46
N THR A 109 2.18 -8.53 19.63
CA THR A 109 1.19 -7.55 20.11
C THR A 109 1.77 -6.16 20.32
N ASP A 110 3.05 -6.08 20.66
CA ASP A 110 3.71 -4.79 20.84
C ASP A 110 3.74 -4.10 19.49
N TYR A 111 4.25 -4.79 18.46
CA TYR A 111 4.34 -4.32 17.07
C TYR A 111 3.00 -3.93 16.40
N MET A 112 1.88 -4.28 17.04
CA MET A 112 0.53 -3.99 16.55
C MET A 112 -0.01 -2.62 16.98
N SER A 113 0.68 -1.90 17.88
CA SER A 113 0.26 -0.56 18.35
C SER A 113 0.59 0.60 17.39
N VAL A 114 0.97 0.28 16.15
CA VAL A 114 0.96 1.21 15.00
C VAL A 114 -0.44 1.82 14.88
N GLY A 115 -0.55 3.13 15.10
CA GLY A 115 -1.79 3.92 15.06
C GLY A 115 -2.33 4.38 16.41
N SER A 116 -1.71 3.93 17.51
CA SER A 116 -1.97 4.52 18.83
C SER A 116 -1.58 6.00 18.88
N ASP A 117 -2.32 6.77 19.69
CA ASP A 117 -2.14 8.20 19.95
C ASP A 117 -1.03 8.50 20.97
N LYS A 118 -0.37 7.46 21.49
CA LYS A 118 0.79 7.55 22.38
C LYS A 118 2.07 7.35 21.58
N ILE A 119 3.07 8.22 21.79
CA ILE A 119 4.43 7.99 21.28
C ILE A 119 4.91 6.66 21.85
N TRP A 120 5.17 5.71 20.96
CA TRP A 120 5.44 4.34 21.34
C TRP A 120 6.94 4.17 21.57
N ILE A 121 7.27 3.90 22.83
CA ILE A 121 8.62 3.64 23.32
C ILE A 121 8.52 2.31 24.08
N ASP A 122 8.61 1.21 23.35
CA ASP A 122 8.65 -0.13 23.92
C ASP A 122 10.04 -0.72 23.69
N GLU A 123 10.56 -1.43 24.69
CA GLU A 123 11.92 -2.00 24.70
C GLU A 123 12.15 -3.01 23.56
N TYR A 124 11.07 -3.64 23.08
CA TYR A 124 11.14 -4.70 22.07
C TYR A 124 10.92 -4.20 20.64
N VAL A 125 10.61 -2.91 20.45
CA VAL A 125 10.13 -2.37 19.16
C VAL A 125 11.24 -1.63 18.43
N SER A 126 11.58 -2.14 17.25
CA SER A 126 12.57 -1.50 16.39
C SER A 126 11.99 -0.23 15.76
N HIS A 127 12.51 0.93 16.16
CA HIS A 127 12.26 2.22 15.50
C HIS A 127 12.74 2.24 14.03
N THR A 128 13.35 1.15 13.56
CA THR A 128 13.69 0.91 12.15
C THR A 128 12.44 0.71 11.28
N ILE A 129 11.38 0.09 11.81
CA ILE A 129 10.18 -0.27 11.02
C ILE A 129 8.95 0.58 11.36
N VAL A 130 9.08 1.48 12.34
CA VAL A 130 8.04 2.42 12.79
C VAL A 130 8.57 3.85 12.71
N LYS A 131 7.73 4.76 12.26
CA LYS A 131 7.95 6.21 12.30
C LYS A 131 6.83 6.89 13.09
N PHE A 132 7.09 8.09 13.56
CA PHE A 132 6.07 8.94 14.16
C PHE A 132 5.60 9.97 13.16
N VAL A 133 4.29 10.14 13.02
CA VAL A 133 3.73 11.23 12.23
C VAL A 133 2.64 11.95 12.99
N ARG A 134 2.42 13.20 12.58
CA ARG A 134 1.38 14.07 13.11
C ARG A 134 0.18 14.00 12.18
N VAL A 135 -0.98 13.68 12.73
CA VAL A 135 -2.24 13.70 11.98
C VAL A 135 -3.20 14.70 12.59
N ARG A 136 -4.17 15.13 11.80
CA ARG A 136 -5.23 16.01 12.27
C ARG A 136 -6.45 15.17 12.63
N ALA A 137 -6.66 14.92 13.92
CA ALA A 137 -7.78 14.07 14.38
C ALA A 137 -9.14 14.80 14.29
N VAL A 138 -9.14 16.13 14.49
CA VAL A 138 -10.31 17.00 14.39
C VAL A 138 -9.85 18.38 13.91
N SER A 139 -10.77 19.23 13.45
CA SER A 139 -10.42 20.59 13.00
C SER A 139 -9.63 21.34 14.08
N GLY A 140 -8.35 21.59 13.81
CA GLY A 140 -7.45 22.33 14.70
C GLY A 140 -6.69 21.50 15.74
N ILE A 141 -6.89 20.18 15.83
CA ILE A 141 -6.19 19.32 16.80
C ILE A 141 -5.23 18.38 16.06
N GLU A 142 -3.93 18.63 16.21
CA GLU A 142 -2.88 17.69 15.79
C GLU A 142 -2.65 16.66 16.89
N VAL A 143 -2.66 15.39 16.52
CA VAL A 143 -2.27 14.28 17.40
C VAL A 143 -1.10 13.52 16.79
N GLY A 144 -0.22 13.04 17.66
CA GLY A 144 0.91 12.23 17.29
C GLY A 144 0.54 10.76 17.26
N CYS A 145 1.03 10.02 16.27
CA CYS A 145 0.74 8.60 16.16
C CYS A 145 1.85 7.83 15.42
N ASN A 146 1.96 6.55 15.75
CA ASN A 146 2.97 5.66 15.17
C ASN A 146 2.47 5.09 13.84
N ALA A 147 3.28 5.15 12.80
CA ALA A 147 3.00 4.61 11.48
C ALA A 147 4.11 3.62 11.08
N PRO A 148 3.87 2.68 10.16
CA PRO A 148 4.94 1.93 9.53
C PRO A 148 5.90 2.90 8.83
N VAL A 149 7.20 2.59 8.84
CA VAL A 149 8.21 3.45 8.22
C VAL A 149 7.93 3.65 6.71
N SER A 150 7.44 2.59 6.05
CA SER A 150 7.15 2.53 4.62
C SER A 150 5.97 1.61 4.31
N ARG A 151 5.45 1.70 3.08
CA ARG A 151 4.40 0.81 2.57
C ARG A 151 4.86 -0.65 2.56
N SER A 152 6.09 -0.90 2.10
CA SER A 152 6.67 -2.25 2.03
C SER A 152 6.93 -2.84 3.42
N ALA A 153 7.37 -2.03 4.38
CA ALA A 153 7.56 -2.45 5.76
C ALA A 153 6.21 -2.92 6.37
N MET A 154 5.13 -2.16 6.15
CA MET A 154 3.79 -2.57 6.59
C MET A 154 3.36 -3.92 5.99
N ALA A 155 3.60 -4.11 4.68
CA ALA A 155 3.33 -5.37 3.99
C ALA A 155 4.05 -6.53 4.64
N THR A 156 5.34 -6.35 4.91
CA THR A 156 6.23 -7.39 5.41
C THR A 156 5.90 -7.74 6.86
N ILE A 157 5.63 -6.73 7.70
CA ILE A 157 5.15 -6.92 9.07
C ILE A 157 3.84 -7.71 9.06
N THR A 158 2.86 -7.27 8.27
CA THR A 158 1.54 -7.93 8.20
C THR A 158 1.68 -9.37 7.73
N TYR A 159 2.45 -9.60 6.66
CA TYR A 159 2.73 -10.94 6.15
C TYR A 159 3.32 -11.83 7.24
N HIS A 160 4.35 -11.36 7.95
CA HIS A 160 5.00 -12.10 9.01
C HIS A 160 4.07 -12.42 10.18
N LEU A 161 3.24 -11.45 10.61
CA LEU A 161 2.23 -11.65 11.66
C LEU A 161 1.17 -12.69 11.28
N THR A 162 0.69 -12.69 10.02
CA THR A 162 -0.31 -13.67 9.54
C THR A 162 0.22 -15.11 9.44
N HIS A 163 1.54 -15.30 9.48
CA HIS A 163 2.15 -16.63 9.56
C HIS A 163 2.25 -17.16 11.00
N MET A 164 2.17 -16.27 12.00
CA MET A 164 2.23 -16.62 13.41
C MET A 164 0.86 -16.65 14.09
N THR A 165 -0.11 -15.91 13.56
CA THR A 165 -1.44 -15.78 14.13
C THR A 165 -2.50 -15.85 13.05
N PRO A 166 -3.73 -16.32 13.35
CA PRO A 166 -4.82 -16.35 12.39
C PRO A 166 -5.02 -14.98 11.74
N PRO A 167 -5.20 -14.89 10.41
CA PRO A 167 -5.38 -13.62 9.72
C PRO A 167 -6.54 -12.77 10.26
N VAL A 168 -7.58 -13.39 10.83
CA VAL A 168 -8.69 -12.71 11.51
C VAL A 168 -8.23 -11.94 12.74
N ASP A 169 -7.29 -12.49 13.51
CA ASP A 169 -6.77 -11.85 14.71
C ASP A 169 -5.84 -10.70 14.34
N VAL A 170 -4.96 -10.91 13.35
CA VAL A 170 -4.15 -9.83 12.76
C VAL A 170 -5.05 -8.71 12.24
N PHE A 171 -6.14 -9.04 11.55
CA PHE A 171 -7.12 -8.06 11.07
C PHE A 171 -7.83 -7.32 12.21
N ASN A 172 -8.29 -8.03 13.24
CA ASN A 172 -8.96 -7.43 14.40
C ASN A 172 -7.99 -6.54 15.21
N LEU A 173 -6.73 -6.92 15.31
CA LEU A 173 -5.67 -6.16 15.95
C LEU A 173 -5.34 -4.93 15.13
N LEU A 174 -5.18 -5.14 13.82
CA LEU A 174 -5.02 -4.07 12.86
C LEU A 174 -6.15 -3.09 12.93
N LEU A 175 -7.40 -3.51 13.29
CA LEU A 175 -8.70 -2.83 13.51
C LEU A 175 -8.93 -2.14 14.89
N ARG A 176 -8.08 -2.33 15.89
CA ARG A 176 -8.26 -1.73 17.24
C ARG A 176 -7.61 -0.36 17.46
N ASN A 177 -6.59 0.02 16.69
CA ASN A 177 -5.76 1.21 16.95
C ASN A 177 -6.07 2.44 16.04
N PHE A 178 -7.36 2.77 15.80
CA PHE A 178 -7.83 3.55 14.63
C PHE A 178 -8.00 5.05 14.76
N GLY A 179 -7.47 5.70 15.79
CA GLY A 179 -7.70 7.14 15.92
C GLY A 179 -7.24 7.95 14.69
N CYS A 180 -6.16 7.50 14.01
CA CYS A 180 -5.31 8.40 13.24
C CYS A 180 -4.92 7.95 11.81
N PHE A 181 -4.87 6.63 11.52
CA PHE A 181 -4.42 6.10 10.22
C PHE A 181 -5.45 5.24 9.50
N LEU A 182 -6.73 5.61 9.60
CA LEU A 182 -7.76 4.92 8.84
C LEU A 182 -7.33 4.73 7.37
N TRP A 183 -6.74 5.72 6.71
CA TRP A 183 -6.36 5.63 5.30
C TRP A 183 -5.28 4.59 4.96
N VAL A 184 -4.15 4.57 5.68
CA VAL A 184 -3.05 3.60 5.45
C VAL A 184 -3.52 2.17 5.76
N VAL A 185 -4.37 2.05 6.77
CA VAL A 185 -4.96 0.78 7.15
C VAL A 185 -6.12 0.41 6.22
N PHE A 186 -6.83 1.33 5.58
CA PHE A 186 -7.88 1.00 4.61
C PHE A 186 -7.30 0.41 3.31
N GLU A 187 -6.13 0.86 2.84
CA GLU A 187 -5.48 0.24 1.69
C GLU A 187 -5.01 -1.21 1.98
N TYR A 188 -4.53 -1.49 3.20
CA TYR A 188 -4.03 -2.81 3.61
C TYR A 188 -5.09 -3.70 4.26
N ALA A 189 -5.77 -3.22 5.30
CA ALA A 189 -6.86 -3.92 5.96
C ALA A 189 -8.14 -3.92 5.12
N GLY A 190 -8.40 -2.93 4.25
CA GLY A 190 -9.59 -2.98 3.38
C GLY A 190 -9.55 -4.13 2.39
N THR A 191 -8.36 -4.48 1.86
CA THR A 191 -8.18 -5.67 1.01
C THR A 191 -8.08 -6.95 1.87
N ALA A 192 -7.41 -6.90 3.03
CA ALA A 192 -7.36 -8.02 3.96
C ALA A 192 -8.71 -8.36 4.63
N ALA A 193 -9.67 -7.43 4.68
CA ALA A 193 -11.02 -7.67 5.18
C ALA A 193 -11.72 -8.77 4.38
N PHE A 194 -11.44 -8.88 3.08
CA PHE A 194 -11.96 -9.96 2.24
C PHE A 194 -11.36 -11.32 2.60
N MET A 195 -10.33 -11.38 3.45
CA MET A 195 -9.82 -12.64 3.99
C MET A 195 -10.54 -13.13 5.24
N ASN A 196 -11.39 -12.29 5.84
CA ASN A 196 -12.10 -12.60 7.07
C ASN A 196 -13.58 -12.95 6.77
N PRO A 197 -14.05 -14.16 7.11
CA PRO A 197 -15.42 -14.59 6.79
C PRO A 197 -16.49 -13.71 7.45
N HIS A 198 -16.26 -13.21 8.66
CA HIS A 198 -17.20 -12.32 9.35
C HIS A 198 -17.22 -10.93 8.71
N ALA A 199 -16.07 -10.40 8.32
CA ALA A 199 -16.00 -9.14 7.59
C ALA A 199 -16.69 -9.25 6.22
N VAL A 200 -16.47 -10.36 5.50
CA VAL A 200 -17.17 -10.65 4.23
C VAL A 200 -18.68 -10.71 4.43
N ASP A 201 -19.17 -11.31 5.52
CA ASP A 201 -20.60 -11.33 5.86
C ASP A 201 -21.17 -9.92 6.10
N ILE A 202 -20.39 -9.01 6.71
CA ILE A 202 -20.79 -7.61 6.85
C ILE A 202 -20.75 -6.89 5.49
N ILE A 203 -19.68 -7.07 4.73
CA ILE A 203 -19.47 -6.43 3.42
C ILE A 203 -20.63 -6.81 2.49
N GLN A 204 -20.96 -8.10 2.35
CA GLN A 204 -22.04 -8.55 1.47
C GLN A 204 -23.39 -7.89 1.77
N ARG A 205 -23.70 -7.65 3.05
CA ARG A 205 -24.95 -7.00 3.47
C ARG A 205 -24.97 -5.51 3.11
N LYS A 206 -23.81 -4.92 2.83
CA LYS A 206 -23.62 -3.51 2.49
C LYS A 206 -23.27 -3.28 1.02
N LEU A 207 -22.98 -4.35 0.25
CA LEU A 207 -22.67 -4.25 -1.19
C LEU A 207 -23.85 -3.63 -1.94
N THR A 208 -23.63 -2.44 -2.50
CA THR A 208 -24.58 -1.81 -3.41
C THR A 208 -24.08 -1.95 -4.84
N LYS A 209 -24.94 -2.37 -5.76
CA LYS A 209 -24.56 -2.53 -7.17
C LYS A 209 -24.68 -1.20 -7.91
N LEU A 210 -23.63 -0.82 -8.65
CA LEU A 210 -23.70 0.25 -9.64
C LEU A 210 -24.42 -0.28 -10.87
N GLN A 211 -25.60 0.27 -11.16
CA GLN A 211 -26.35 -0.09 -12.37
C GLN A 211 -25.75 0.67 -13.56
N PRO A 212 -25.35 -0.02 -14.65
CA PRO A 212 -25.19 0.63 -15.94
C PRO A 212 -26.58 1.07 -16.43
N GLU A 213 -26.69 2.31 -16.92
CA GLU A 213 -27.91 2.75 -17.60
C GLU A 213 -28.29 1.76 -18.71
N GLY A 214 -29.51 1.19 -18.66
CA GLY A 214 -30.07 0.35 -19.72
C GLY A 214 -30.11 -1.17 -19.50
N ARG A 215 -29.64 -1.75 -18.37
CA ARG A 215 -29.81 -3.20 -18.07
C ARG A 215 -30.99 -3.48 -17.14
N LEU A 216 -31.96 -4.27 -17.62
CA LEU A 216 -33.21 -4.60 -16.91
C LEU A 216 -33.09 -5.72 -15.86
N THR A 217 -32.04 -6.54 -15.87
CA THR A 217 -31.88 -7.67 -14.93
C THR A 217 -30.72 -7.48 -13.96
N SER A 218 -31.07 -7.28 -12.68
CA SER A 218 -30.10 -7.19 -11.59
C SER A 218 -29.61 -8.59 -11.19
N ARG A 219 -28.44 -8.99 -11.69
CA ARG A 219 -27.74 -10.21 -11.23
C ARG A 219 -26.88 -9.92 -9.99
N SER A 220 -27.02 -10.74 -8.95
CA SER A 220 -26.30 -10.67 -7.65
C SER A 220 -24.77 -10.73 -7.80
N SER A 221 -24.03 -10.20 -6.83
CA SER A 221 -22.56 -10.25 -6.76
C SER A 221 -22.08 -11.68 -6.57
N VAL A 222 -20.95 -12.05 -7.18
CA VAL A 222 -20.36 -13.38 -6.99
C VAL A 222 -19.96 -13.61 -5.53
N LEU A 223 -19.57 -12.56 -4.81
CA LEU A 223 -19.29 -12.62 -3.37
C LEU A 223 -20.56 -12.79 -2.53
N SER A 224 -21.71 -12.26 -2.97
CA SER A 224 -23.00 -12.47 -2.31
C SER A 224 -23.55 -13.87 -2.57
N ASP A 225 -23.35 -14.40 -3.78
CA ASP A 225 -23.81 -15.73 -4.17
C ASP A 225 -22.96 -16.85 -3.56
N ASN A 226 -21.67 -16.58 -3.33
CA ASN A 226 -20.75 -17.52 -2.69
C ASN A 226 -19.80 -16.79 -1.71
N PRO A 227 -20.27 -16.44 -0.50
CA PRO A 227 -19.46 -15.72 0.47
C PRO A 227 -18.23 -16.53 0.89
N ARG A 228 -18.35 -17.86 0.96
CA ARG A 228 -17.25 -18.78 1.31
C ARG A 228 -16.16 -18.88 0.24
N GLY A 229 -16.37 -18.33 -0.95
CA GLY A 229 -15.33 -18.24 -1.98
C GLY A 229 -14.38 -17.06 -1.78
N HIS A 230 -14.55 -16.28 -0.71
CA HIS A 230 -13.60 -15.24 -0.32
C HIS A 230 -12.19 -15.81 -0.12
N PRO A 231 -11.13 -15.00 -0.32
CA PRO A 231 -9.77 -15.49 -0.14
C PRO A 231 -9.50 -15.86 1.32
N THR A 232 -8.63 -16.81 1.61
CA THR A 232 -8.26 -17.17 3.01
C THR A 232 -6.79 -16.96 3.31
N ARG A 233 -6.02 -16.63 2.28
CA ARG A 233 -4.58 -16.32 2.34
C ARG A 233 -4.21 -15.37 1.22
N SER A 234 -3.04 -14.75 1.33
CA SER A 234 -2.54 -13.79 0.34
C SER A 234 -1.22 -14.22 -0.31
N LYS A 235 -0.97 -13.73 -1.52
CA LYS A 235 0.32 -13.80 -2.22
C LYS A 235 0.69 -12.45 -2.79
N THR A 236 1.97 -12.11 -2.74
CA THR A 236 2.49 -10.86 -3.31
C THR A 236 2.78 -11.03 -4.80
N LEU A 237 2.24 -10.14 -5.63
CA LEU A 237 2.65 -9.98 -7.03
C LEU A 237 3.88 -9.07 -7.06
N LYS A 238 5.06 -9.65 -7.29
CA LYS A 238 6.34 -8.94 -7.34
C LYS A 238 6.38 -7.94 -8.51
N LYS A 239 7.29 -6.95 -8.47
CA LYS A 239 7.49 -6.02 -9.58
C LYS A 239 7.86 -6.79 -10.84
N LEU A 240 7.24 -6.47 -11.99
CA LEU A 240 7.57 -7.12 -13.27
C LEU A 240 8.99 -6.79 -13.73
N SER A 241 9.55 -5.64 -13.35
CA SER A 241 10.95 -5.26 -13.57
C SER A 241 11.93 -6.27 -12.98
N ASP A 242 11.52 -6.97 -11.92
CA ASP A 242 12.36 -7.95 -11.22
C ASP A 242 12.28 -9.33 -11.89
N ASN A 243 11.65 -9.42 -13.07
CA ASN A 243 11.44 -10.64 -13.86
C ASN A 243 10.95 -11.83 -13.01
N PRO A 244 9.82 -11.70 -12.29
CA PRO A 244 9.35 -12.75 -11.42
C PRO A 244 8.92 -13.98 -12.22
N ALA A 245 9.21 -15.17 -11.69
CA ALA A 245 8.68 -16.40 -12.23
C ALA A 245 7.14 -16.36 -12.24
N ARG A 246 6.54 -16.84 -13.33
CA ARG A 246 5.08 -16.98 -13.43
C ARG A 246 4.59 -17.98 -12.39
N MET A 247 3.42 -17.68 -11.83
CA MET A 247 2.78 -18.45 -10.78
C MET A 247 1.65 -19.30 -11.35
N ASN A 248 1.33 -20.40 -10.68
CA ASN A 248 0.08 -21.09 -10.91
C ASN A 248 -1.06 -20.29 -10.26
N LEU A 249 -2.13 -20.07 -11.03
CA LEU A 249 -3.30 -19.35 -10.55
C LEU A 249 -4.07 -20.21 -9.55
N GLU A 250 -4.48 -19.59 -8.44
CA GLU A 250 -5.23 -20.26 -7.38
C GLU A 250 -6.48 -19.44 -7.02
N CYS A 251 -7.64 -20.09 -7.04
CA CYS A 251 -8.87 -19.49 -6.53
C CYS A 251 -8.85 -19.43 -4.99
N GLY A 252 -9.47 -18.41 -4.41
CA GLY A 252 -9.44 -18.21 -2.95
C GLY A 252 -8.10 -17.68 -2.41
N VAL A 253 -7.24 -17.13 -3.28
CA VAL A 253 -6.01 -16.44 -2.89
C VAL A 253 -6.12 -14.95 -3.25
N LEU A 254 -5.81 -14.09 -2.27
CA LEU A 254 -5.73 -12.64 -2.47
C LEU A 254 -4.35 -12.26 -3.01
N TYR A 255 -4.30 -11.76 -4.23
CA TYR A 255 -3.08 -11.28 -4.87
C TYR A 255 -2.89 -9.78 -4.62
N LEU A 256 -1.76 -9.44 -3.98
CA LEU A 256 -1.40 -8.08 -3.57
C LEU A 256 -0.23 -7.57 -4.42
N PRO A 257 -0.44 -6.55 -5.27
CA PRO A 257 0.65 -5.89 -5.98
C PRO A 257 1.70 -5.30 -5.03
N ALA A 258 2.97 -5.60 -5.27
CA ALA A 258 4.09 -5.03 -4.52
C ALA A 258 4.31 -3.53 -4.79
N VAL A 259 3.68 -2.98 -5.84
CA VAL A 259 3.88 -1.62 -6.33
C VAL A 259 2.57 -0.85 -6.19
N GLY A 260 2.62 0.39 -5.70
CA GLY A 260 1.43 1.23 -5.54
C GLY A 260 0.73 1.62 -6.86
N ASN A 261 1.43 1.54 -7.99
CA ASN A 261 0.91 1.95 -9.30
C ASN A 261 0.40 0.75 -10.14
N PHE A 262 -0.17 -0.27 -9.49
CA PHE A 262 -0.83 -1.35 -10.21
C PHE A 262 -2.13 -0.83 -10.87
N PRO A 263 -2.38 -1.12 -12.15
CA PRO A 263 -3.48 -0.53 -12.86
C PRO A 263 -4.82 -1.04 -12.31
N LEU A 264 -5.79 -0.14 -12.25
CA LEU A 264 -7.20 -0.38 -11.95
C LEU A 264 -7.56 -0.80 -10.52
N VAL A 265 -6.77 -1.66 -9.87
CA VAL A 265 -7.13 -2.30 -8.59
C VAL A 265 -5.95 -2.27 -7.61
N ASP A 266 -6.27 -2.22 -6.32
CA ASP A 266 -5.29 -2.27 -5.22
C ASP A 266 -5.01 -3.72 -4.77
N ALA A 267 -5.95 -4.64 -5.03
CA ALA A 267 -5.76 -6.09 -4.88
C ALA A 267 -6.72 -6.85 -5.81
N LEU A 268 -6.47 -8.15 -6.03
CA LEU A 268 -7.39 -9.00 -6.80
C LEU A 268 -7.41 -10.43 -6.29
N PHE A 269 -8.51 -11.14 -6.52
CA PHE A 269 -8.61 -12.58 -6.26
C PHE A 269 -9.52 -13.26 -7.28
N PHE A 270 -9.47 -14.59 -7.31
CA PHE A 270 -10.27 -15.41 -8.23
C PHE A 270 -11.24 -16.30 -7.46
N MET A 271 -12.46 -16.41 -7.99
CA MET A 271 -13.50 -17.28 -7.48
C MET A 271 -13.93 -18.27 -8.55
N GLN A 272 -14.08 -19.54 -8.18
CA GLN A 272 -14.53 -20.60 -9.08
C GLN A 272 -16.07 -20.63 -9.21
N SER A 273 -16.77 -20.41 -8.09
CA SER A 273 -18.23 -20.53 -7.98
C SER A 273 -18.87 -19.21 -7.53
N PRO A 274 -20.06 -18.85 -8.02
CA PRO A 274 -20.94 -19.64 -8.92
C PRO A 274 -20.48 -19.67 -10.39
N ARG A 275 -19.48 -18.87 -10.72
CA ARG A 275 -18.84 -18.82 -12.04
C ARG A 275 -17.42 -18.29 -11.87
N ARG A 276 -16.51 -18.70 -12.76
CA ARG A 276 -15.13 -18.20 -12.79
C ARG A 276 -15.12 -16.68 -12.89
N THR A 277 -14.62 -16.02 -11.86
CA THR A 277 -14.67 -14.55 -11.72
C THR A 277 -13.36 -14.02 -11.18
N LEU A 278 -12.80 -13.00 -11.82
CA LEU A 278 -11.80 -12.13 -11.24
C LEU A 278 -12.53 -11.03 -10.47
N VAL A 279 -12.21 -10.91 -9.20
CA VAL A 279 -12.70 -9.84 -8.33
C VAL A 279 -11.56 -8.88 -8.06
N GLY A 280 -11.68 -7.65 -8.57
CA GLY A 280 -10.78 -6.55 -8.32
C GLY A 280 -11.24 -5.74 -7.11
N LEU A 281 -10.34 -5.40 -6.20
CA LEU A 281 -10.61 -4.54 -5.05
C LEU A 281 -10.00 -3.18 -5.31
N GLN A 282 -10.81 -2.14 -5.19
CA GLN A 282 -10.37 -0.76 -5.33
C GLN A 282 -10.77 0.04 -4.08
N THR A 283 -9.79 0.43 -3.30
CA THR A 283 -9.89 1.34 -2.16
C THR A 283 -9.65 2.77 -2.66
N THR A 284 -10.61 3.68 -2.48
CA THR A 284 -10.46 5.07 -2.94
C THR A 284 -10.67 6.06 -1.80
N THR A 285 -9.78 7.07 -1.70
CA THR A 285 -9.92 8.23 -0.82
C THR A 285 -10.45 9.48 -1.51
N ALA A 286 -10.34 9.61 -2.84
CA ALA A 286 -10.88 10.75 -3.58
C ALA A 286 -11.25 10.36 -5.02
N ASN A 287 -12.32 11.02 -5.50
CA ASN A 287 -13.00 10.99 -6.81
C ASN A 287 -12.73 9.80 -7.74
N ALA A 288 -13.82 9.14 -8.13
CA ALA A 288 -13.90 8.04 -9.09
C ALA A 288 -12.75 8.11 -10.12
N ARG A 289 -11.80 7.16 -10.06
CA ARG A 289 -10.84 7.01 -11.17
C ARG A 289 -11.67 6.70 -12.41
N HIS A 290 -11.83 7.66 -13.32
CA HIS A 290 -12.45 7.40 -14.61
C HIS A 290 -11.64 6.28 -15.27
N THR A 291 -12.24 5.10 -15.34
CA THR A 291 -11.61 3.93 -15.93
C THR A 291 -11.57 4.13 -17.44
N GLN A 292 -10.43 4.60 -17.96
CA GLN A 292 -10.19 4.67 -19.40
C GLN A 292 -10.00 3.25 -19.94
N THR A 293 -10.43 3.02 -21.19
CA THR A 293 -10.27 1.72 -21.88
C THR A 293 -8.80 1.28 -21.93
N SER A 294 -7.87 2.24 -22.07
CA SER A 294 -6.42 2.03 -22.02
C SER A 294 -5.98 1.41 -20.68
N THR A 295 -6.50 1.88 -19.55
CA THR A 295 -6.17 1.36 -18.20
C THR A 295 -6.67 -0.08 -18.02
N VAL A 296 -7.85 -0.42 -18.55
CA VAL A 296 -8.39 -1.79 -18.49
C VAL A 296 -7.56 -2.74 -19.33
N LYS A 297 -7.15 -2.32 -20.53
CA LYS A 297 -6.28 -3.11 -21.40
C LYS A 297 -4.94 -3.39 -20.72
N LEU A 298 -4.30 -2.35 -20.18
CA LEU A 298 -3.03 -2.48 -19.44
C LEU A 298 -3.16 -3.40 -18.22
N PHE A 299 -4.27 -3.31 -17.49
CA PHE A 299 -4.53 -4.21 -16.36
C PHE A 299 -4.63 -5.67 -16.79
N LYS A 300 -5.36 -5.97 -17.87
CA LYS A 300 -5.47 -7.34 -18.40
C LYS A 300 -4.11 -7.90 -18.82
N GLU A 301 -3.31 -7.10 -19.51
CA GLU A 301 -1.95 -7.47 -19.94
C GLU A 301 -1.04 -7.73 -18.73
N ARG A 302 -1.10 -6.87 -17.70
CA ARG A 302 -0.30 -7.06 -16.47
C ARG A 302 -0.74 -8.28 -15.68
N VAL A 303 -2.04 -8.56 -15.55
CA VAL A 303 -2.51 -9.78 -14.86
C VAL A 303 -2.04 -11.03 -15.61
N ALA A 304 -2.13 -11.02 -16.94
CA ALA A 304 -1.69 -12.14 -17.78
C ALA A 304 -0.20 -12.48 -17.61
N SER A 305 0.66 -11.49 -17.36
CA SER A 305 2.10 -11.72 -17.24
C SER A 305 2.50 -12.48 -15.97
N TYR A 306 1.65 -12.50 -14.94
CA TYR A 306 1.93 -13.19 -13.67
C TYR A 306 1.58 -14.67 -13.66
N PHE A 307 0.68 -15.14 -14.52
CA PHE A 307 0.06 -16.46 -14.37
C PHE A 307 0.38 -17.42 -15.53
N ASN A 308 0.69 -18.66 -15.20
CA ASN A 308 0.78 -19.76 -16.15
C ASN A 308 -0.63 -20.15 -16.65
N GLY A 309 -0.76 -20.50 -17.93
CA GLY A 309 -2.03 -20.95 -18.51
C GLY A 309 -3.14 -19.88 -18.52
N TRP A 310 -2.79 -18.60 -18.39
CA TRP A 310 -3.75 -17.50 -18.31
C TRP A 310 -4.76 -17.49 -19.47
N GLU A 311 -4.29 -17.71 -20.70
CA GLU A 311 -5.13 -17.68 -21.90
C GLU A 311 -6.28 -18.71 -21.83
N GLU A 312 -6.01 -19.91 -21.33
CA GLU A 312 -7.03 -20.95 -21.16
C GLU A 312 -7.97 -20.61 -20.01
N PHE A 313 -7.42 -20.13 -18.88
CA PHE A 313 -8.21 -19.76 -17.73
C PHE A 313 -9.17 -18.60 -18.01
N ALA A 314 -8.74 -17.61 -18.81
CA ALA A 314 -9.45 -16.37 -19.05
C ALA A 314 -10.62 -16.46 -20.05
N ARG A 315 -10.76 -17.57 -20.81
CA ARG A 315 -11.77 -17.69 -21.89
C ARG A 315 -13.20 -17.42 -21.45
N ASP A 316 -13.58 -17.88 -20.26
CA ASP A 316 -14.94 -17.72 -19.71
C ASP A 316 -14.96 -16.86 -18.43
N LEU A 317 -13.92 -16.05 -18.23
CA LEU A 317 -13.73 -15.31 -16.99
C LEU A 317 -14.65 -14.09 -16.91
N SER A 318 -15.50 -14.06 -15.89
CA SER A 318 -16.27 -12.87 -15.51
C SER A 318 -15.39 -11.89 -14.71
N TRP A 319 -15.74 -10.60 -14.71
CA TRP A 319 -14.99 -9.57 -14.00
C TRP A 319 -15.94 -8.76 -13.12
N GLU A 320 -15.56 -8.56 -11.85
CA GLU A 320 -16.26 -7.70 -10.90
C GLU A 320 -15.24 -6.80 -10.20
N ILE A 321 -15.53 -5.50 -10.06
CA ILE A 321 -14.73 -4.59 -9.24
C ILE A 321 -15.57 -4.14 -8.05
N ILE A 322 -15.01 -4.33 -6.86
CA ILE A 322 -15.58 -3.86 -5.60
C ILE A 322 -14.82 -2.61 -5.20
N TYR A 323 -15.55 -1.50 -5.17
CA TYR A 323 -15.11 -0.20 -4.69
C TYR A 323 -15.39 -0.12 -3.19
N VAL A 324 -14.35 0.11 -2.41
CA VAL A 324 -14.43 0.37 -0.99
C VAL A 324 -14.13 1.86 -0.79
N GLN A 325 -15.11 2.58 -0.24
CA GLN A 325 -15.06 4.01 0.02
C GLN A 325 -15.23 4.28 1.51
N HIS A 326 -14.59 5.36 1.97
CA HIS A 326 -14.80 5.86 3.32
C HIS A 326 -16.17 6.53 3.45
N ALA A 327 -16.77 6.51 4.65
CA ALA A 327 -18.07 7.10 4.92
C ALA A 327 -18.13 8.61 4.66
N ASP A 328 -16.99 9.29 4.86
CA ASP A 328 -16.86 10.74 4.67
C ASP A 328 -16.32 11.12 3.28
N SER A 329 -16.09 10.16 2.38
CA SER A 329 -15.66 10.45 1.00
C SER A 329 -16.85 10.92 0.16
N THR A 330 -16.60 11.84 -0.79
CA THR A 330 -17.60 12.25 -1.78
C THR A 330 -18.14 11.00 -2.51
N PRO A 331 -19.45 10.69 -2.37
CA PRO A 331 -19.99 9.46 -2.92
C PRO A 331 -19.87 9.43 -4.43
N ILE A 332 -19.45 8.30 -5.00
CA ILE A 332 -19.26 8.18 -6.46
C ILE A 332 -20.53 8.40 -7.27
N MET A 333 -21.73 8.32 -6.67
CA MET A 333 -22.98 8.87 -7.24
C MET A 333 -24.24 8.67 -6.37
N THR A 334 -24.20 7.91 -5.25
CA THR A 334 -25.43 7.51 -4.52
C THR A 334 -25.33 7.46 -2.97
N GLY A 335 -24.43 8.22 -2.34
CA GLY A 335 -24.39 8.34 -0.87
C GLY A 335 -24.01 7.05 -0.11
N ARG A 336 -23.16 6.17 -0.68
CA ARG A 336 -22.85 4.85 -0.07
C ARG A 336 -21.38 4.44 -0.17
N ASN A 337 -20.97 3.61 0.78
CA ASN A 337 -19.55 3.34 1.11
C ASN A 337 -18.95 2.11 0.41
N VAL A 338 -19.75 1.18 -0.13
CA VAL A 338 -19.21 0.03 -0.89
C VAL A 338 -20.05 -0.22 -2.13
N MET A 339 -19.41 -0.17 -3.29
CA MET A 339 -20.06 -0.21 -4.60
C MET A 339 -19.46 -1.31 -5.49
N ILE A 340 -20.26 -1.94 -6.35
CA ILE A 340 -19.78 -2.94 -7.31
C ILE A 340 -20.04 -2.46 -8.72
N ARG A 341 -19.00 -2.40 -9.56
CA ARG A 341 -19.12 -2.20 -11.01
C ARG A 341 -18.70 -3.47 -11.74
N ARG A 342 -19.49 -3.88 -12.73
CA ARG A 342 -19.06 -4.88 -13.71
C ARG A 342 -18.53 -4.17 -14.95
N ILE A 343 -17.38 -4.62 -15.43
CA ILE A 343 -16.74 -4.13 -16.66
C ILE A 343 -17.06 -5.08 -17.80
#